data_AF-A0A1I4Z734-F1
#
_entry.id   AF-A0A1I4Z734-F1
#
_cell.length_a   1.000
_cell.length_b   1.000
_cell.length_c   1.000
_cell.angle_alpha   90.00
_cell.angle_beta   90.00
_cell.angle_gamma   90.00
#
_symmetry.space_group_name_H-M   'P 1'
#
loop_
_entity.id
_entity.type
_entity.pdbx_description
1 polymer ?
#
loop_
_entity_poly.entity_id
_entity_poly.type
_entity_poly.pdbx_seq_one_letter_code
_entity_poly.pdbx_strand_id
1 'polypeptide(L)'
;MRTLARDNDMKISVIRPPLVYGAGAKDNFALLMRAVQLGLPLPVAAIRNQRAFLAVQNLASFILRRLGHPDPASNFEIFLVADREQVSTPEFITRLAEASGKNLRLFGVPPGLLSTLLNVMGRQDTHDSLIGSLELNISKALATGWQPQVSLDEGVRLALSAQDA
;
A
#
# COMPACT_ATOMS: atom_id res chain seq x y z
N MET A 1 7.14 23.63 4.12
CA MET A 1 7.40 23.13 2.74
C MET A 1 6.97 24.10 1.66
N ARG A 2 5.70 24.54 1.59
CA ARG A 2 5.24 25.49 0.54
C ARG A 2 6.00 26.82 0.52
N THR A 3 6.34 27.36 1.69
CA THR A 3 7.16 28.58 1.82
C THR A 3 8.59 28.36 1.31
N LEU A 4 9.21 27.23 1.66
CA LEU A 4 10.55 26.85 1.18
C LEU A 4 10.66 26.77 -0.35
N ALA A 5 9.63 26.23 -1.01
CA ALA A 5 9.56 26.12 -2.47
C ALA A 5 9.29 27.46 -3.19
N ARG A 6 8.74 28.46 -2.49
CA ARG A 6 8.53 29.80 -3.04
C ARG A 6 9.80 30.64 -2.97
N ASP A 7 10.57 30.49 -1.91
CA ASP A 7 11.72 31.35 -1.63
C ASP A 7 13.03 30.84 -2.25
N ASN A 8 13.01 29.66 -2.87
CA ASN A 8 14.16 29.04 -3.56
C ASN A 8 13.73 28.53 -4.94
N ASP A 9 14.64 28.47 -5.92
CA ASP A 9 14.43 27.83 -7.23
C ASP A 9 14.43 26.29 -7.14
N MET A 10 13.93 25.76 -6.02
CA MET A 10 13.92 24.34 -5.69
C MET A 10 12.53 23.76 -5.97
N LYS A 11 12.49 22.77 -6.86
CA LYS A 11 11.25 22.04 -7.17
C LYS A 11 11.00 20.93 -6.16
N ILE A 12 9.82 20.91 -5.56
CA ILE A 12 9.42 19.94 -4.54
C ILE A 12 8.26 19.10 -5.05
N SER A 13 8.44 17.78 -5.09
CA SER A 13 7.36 16.80 -5.31
C SER A 13 7.12 16.00 -4.04
N VAL A 14 5.93 16.12 -3.45
CA VAL A 14 5.48 15.36 -2.29
C VAL A 14 4.72 14.13 -2.77
N ILE A 15 5.16 12.95 -2.34
CA ILE A 15 4.53 11.68 -2.68
C ILE A 15 3.84 11.15 -1.42
N ARG A 16 2.55 10.82 -1.53
CA ARG A 16 1.75 10.26 -0.44
C ARG A 16 1.24 8.88 -0.86
N PRO A 17 2.00 7.81 -0.54
CA PRO A 17 1.58 6.46 -0.85
C PRO A 17 0.60 5.92 0.22
N PRO A 18 -0.22 4.92 -0.12
CA PRO A 18 -0.97 4.11 0.84
C PRO A 18 -0.02 3.08 1.50
N LEU A 19 -0.55 1.94 1.97
CA LEU A 19 0.30 0.83 2.43
C LEU A 19 1.18 0.36 1.27
N VAL A 20 2.49 0.51 1.46
CA VAL A 20 3.50 0.03 0.53
C VAL A 20 3.84 -1.41 0.90
N TYR A 21 3.77 -2.30 -0.08
CA TYR A 21 4.15 -3.69 0.09
C TYR A 21 5.34 -4.04 -0.79
N GLY A 22 6.15 -4.99 -0.33
CA GLY A 22 7.39 -5.34 -0.98
C GLY A 22 8.32 -6.11 -0.06
N ALA A 23 9.44 -6.57 -0.62
CA ALA A 23 10.50 -7.24 0.09
C ALA A 23 11.01 -6.38 1.26
N GLY A 24 11.09 -6.95 2.45
CA GLY A 24 11.60 -6.24 3.64
C GLY A 24 10.71 -5.09 4.14
N ALA A 25 9.47 -4.96 3.64
CA ALA A 25 8.52 -3.99 4.17
C ALA A 25 8.21 -4.28 5.64
N LYS A 26 8.24 -3.24 6.48
CA LYS A 26 8.13 -3.32 7.94
C LYS A 26 6.67 -3.14 8.40
N ASP A 27 6.47 -3.17 9.72
CA ASP A 27 5.22 -2.82 10.40
C ASP A 27 4.02 -3.65 9.94
N ASN A 28 2.97 -2.99 9.44
CA ASN A 28 1.68 -3.63 9.13
C ASN A 28 1.81 -4.73 8.08
N PHE A 29 2.64 -4.54 7.05
CA PHE A 29 2.83 -5.57 6.02
C PHE A 29 3.59 -6.77 6.56
N ALA A 30 4.65 -6.56 7.33
CA ALA A 30 5.40 -7.65 7.98
C ALA A 30 4.50 -8.50 8.91
N LEU A 31 3.60 -7.86 9.65
CA LEU A 31 2.65 -8.53 10.53
C LEU A 31 1.65 -9.38 9.74
N LEU A 32 1.09 -8.85 8.65
CA LEU A 32 0.21 -9.60 7.75
C LEU A 32 0.94 -10.80 7.14
N MET A 33 2.13 -10.55 6.60
CA MET A 33 2.99 -11.57 6.01
C MET A 33 3.27 -12.71 7.00
N ARG A 34 3.68 -12.38 8.22
CA ARG A 34 3.93 -13.38 9.26
C ARG A 34 2.68 -14.18 9.61
N ALA A 35 1.52 -13.54 9.68
CA ALA A 35 0.27 -14.25 9.97
C ALA A 35 -0.11 -15.22 8.84
N VAL A 36 0.08 -14.80 7.58
CA VAL A 36 -0.10 -15.65 6.39
C VAL A 36 0.87 -16.82 6.37
N GLN A 37 2.16 -16.59 6.64
CA GLN A 37 3.19 -17.63 6.68
C GLN A 37 2.93 -18.68 7.77
N LEU A 38 2.42 -18.24 8.92
CA LEU A 38 2.03 -19.11 10.03
C LEU A 38 0.69 -19.82 9.81
N GLY A 39 -0.07 -19.48 8.77
CA GLY A 39 -1.39 -20.05 8.51
C GLY A 39 -2.42 -19.76 9.60
N LEU A 40 -2.26 -18.63 10.32
CA LEU A 40 -3.14 -18.28 11.43
C LEU A 40 -4.54 -17.93 10.91
N PRO A 41 -5.61 -18.31 11.64
CA PRO A 41 -6.94 -17.85 11.29
C PRO A 41 -7.04 -16.33 11.49
N LEU A 42 -7.44 -15.59 10.45
CA LEU A 42 -7.52 -14.13 10.47
C LEU A 42 -8.98 -13.64 10.56
N PRO A 43 -9.30 -12.74 11.52
CA PRO A 43 -10.66 -12.22 11.76
C PRO A 43 -11.10 -11.14 10.77
N VAL A 44 -10.71 -11.26 9.49
CA VAL A 44 -10.91 -10.19 8.49
C VAL A 44 -12.02 -10.51 7.48
N ALA A 45 -12.62 -11.70 7.49
CA ALA A 45 -13.54 -12.13 6.42
C ALA A 45 -14.79 -11.23 6.27
N ALA A 46 -15.20 -10.56 7.35
CA ALA A 46 -16.36 -9.68 7.36
C ALA A 46 -16.02 -8.23 6.96
N ILE A 47 -14.74 -7.90 6.71
CA ILE A 47 -14.33 -6.58 6.26
C ILE A 47 -14.76 -6.41 4.80
N ARG A 48 -15.64 -5.45 4.55
CA ARG A 48 -16.02 -5.00 3.21
C ARG A 48 -15.45 -3.61 2.99
N ASN A 49 -14.18 -3.54 2.60
CA ASN A 49 -13.51 -2.30 2.24
C ASN A 49 -12.96 -2.35 0.82
N GLN A 50 -12.59 -1.19 0.30
CA GLN A 50 -11.80 -1.05 -0.91
C GLN A 50 -10.62 -0.15 -0.59
N ARG A 51 -9.40 -0.62 -0.91
CA ARG A 51 -8.18 0.05 -0.47
C ARG A 51 -7.13 0.07 -1.58
N ALA A 52 -6.47 1.21 -1.67
CA ALA A 52 -5.26 1.36 -2.44
C ALA A 52 -4.07 0.66 -1.76
N PHE A 53 -3.33 -0.10 -2.55
CA PHE A 53 -2.01 -0.63 -2.20
C PHE A 53 -0.98 -0.10 -3.19
N LEU A 54 0.30 -0.16 -2.84
CA LEU A 54 1.36 0.26 -3.74
C LEU A 54 2.55 -0.69 -3.64
N ALA A 55 2.90 -1.35 -4.74
CA ALA A 55 4.15 -2.12 -4.80
C ALA A 55 5.35 -1.16 -4.63
N VAL A 56 6.38 -1.58 -3.90
CA VAL A 56 7.61 -0.78 -3.73
C VAL A 56 8.28 -0.47 -5.07
N GLN A 57 8.17 -1.38 -6.05
CA GLN A 57 8.66 -1.19 -7.42
C GLN A 57 7.89 -0.09 -8.14
N ASN A 58 6.56 -0.05 -7.97
CA ASN A 58 5.73 1.01 -8.54
C ASN A 58 6.04 2.36 -7.91
N LEU A 59 6.21 2.42 -6.58
CA LEU A 59 6.65 3.64 -5.90
C LEU A 59 8.01 4.13 -6.43
N ALA A 60 9.00 3.24 -6.53
CA ALA A 60 10.32 3.58 -7.06
C ALA A 60 10.24 4.09 -8.51
N SER A 61 9.43 3.44 -9.35
CA SER A 61 9.24 3.87 -10.74
C SER A 61 8.62 5.27 -10.85
N PHE A 62 7.69 5.62 -9.95
CA PHE A 62 7.10 6.96 -9.92
C PHE A 62 8.11 8.02 -9.48
N ILE A 63 8.92 7.72 -8.47
CA ILE A 63 10.01 8.60 -8.02
C ILE A 63 10.97 8.88 -9.18
N LEU A 64 11.41 7.83 -9.88
CA LEU A 64 12.30 7.97 -11.05
C LEU A 64 11.65 8.81 -12.15
N ARG A 65 10.36 8.60 -12.45
CA ARG A 65 9.64 9.43 -13.43
C ARG A 65 9.66 10.91 -13.05
N ARG A 66 9.41 11.22 -11.78
CA ARG A 66 9.38 12.62 -11.30
C ARG A 66 10.74 13.28 -11.26
N LEU A 67 11.79 12.52 -10.95
CA LEU A 67 13.16 13.03 -11.02
C LEU A 67 13.60 13.29 -12.47
N GLY A 68 13.20 12.42 -13.42
CA GLY A 68 13.56 12.58 -14.84
C GLY A 68 12.71 13.59 -15.61
N HIS A 69 11.46 13.82 -15.19
CA HIS A 69 10.50 14.71 -15.87
C HIS A 69 9.83 15.66 -14.87
N PRO A 70 10.58 16.61 -14.29
CA PRO A 70 10.00 17.60 -13.39
C PRO A 70 9.06 18.53 -14.17
N ASP A 71 7.94 18.91 -13.56
CA ASP A 71 7.01 19.86 -14.16
C ASP A 71 7.71 21.25 -14.30
N PRO A 72 7.75 21.85 -15.50
CA PRO A 72 8.33 23.18 -15.69
C PRO A 72 7.47 24.30 -15.09
N ALA A 73 6.16 24.10 -14.93
CA ALA A 73 5.21 25.14 -14.55
C ALA A 73 4.91 25.21 -13.04
N SER A 74 5.36 24.24 -12.25
CA SER A 74 5.11 24.19 -10.80
C SER A 74 6.34 23.86 -9.98
N ASN A 75 6.59 24.65 -8.94
CA ASN A 75 7.67 24.43 -7.97
C ASN A 75 7.24 23.54 -6.79
N PHE A 76 5.95 23.26 -6.63
CA PHE A 76 5.44 22.43 -5.54
C PHE A 76 4.24 21.61 -5.97
N GLU A 77 4.34 20.30 -5.86
CA GLU A 77 3.26 19.38 -6.20
C GLU A 77 3.08 18.28 -5.16
N ILE A 78 1.83 17.84 -4.99
CA ILE A 78 1.49 16.65 -4.21
C ILE A 78 0.91 15.60 -5.16
N PHE A 79 1.35 14.36 -5.00
CA PHE A 79 0.88 13.20 -5.76
C PHE A 79 0.39 12.10 -4.82
N LEU A 80 -0.81 11.60 -5.10
CA LEU A 80 -1.31 10.33 -4.57
C LEU A 80 -0.92 9.24 -5.57
N VAL A 81 -0.30 8.18 -5.07
CA VAL A 81 0.26 7.11 -5.90
C VAL A 81 -0.20 5.78 -5.34
N ALA A 82 -0.73 4.92 -6.19
CA ALA A 82 -1.20 3.58 -5.87
C ALA A 82 -1.06 2.68 -7.10
N ASP A 83 -1.16 1.37 -6.88
CA ASP A 83 -1.35 0.41 -7.95
C ASP A 83 -2.69 0.65 -8.65
N ARG A 84 -2.80 0.19 -9.90
CA ARG A 84 -4.05 0.33 -10.68
C ARG A 84 -5.22 -0.38 -10.03
N GLU A 85 -4.94 -1.56 -9.47
CA GLU A 85 -5.94 -2.40 -8.86
C GLU A 85 -6.08 -2.04 -7.38
N GLN A 86 -7.32 -1.75 -6.95
CA GLN A 86 -7.64 -1.44 -5.56
C GLN A 86 -8.61 -2.51 -5.06
N VAL A 87 -8.11 -3.37 -4.18
CA VAL A 87 -8.79 -4.57 -3.70
C VAL A 87 -9.23 -4.41 -2.25
N SER A 88 -10.09 -5.32 -1.80
CA SER A 88 -10.42 -5.42 -0.38
C SER A 88 -9.25 -5.99 0.43
N THR A 89 -9.23 -5.73 1.74
CA THR A 89 -8.20 -6.29 2.64
C THR A 89 -8.23 -7.83 2.67
N PRO A 90 -9.40 -8.49 2.75
CA PRO A 90 -9.47 -9.96 2.63
C PRO A 90 -8.92 -10.46 1.30
N GLU A 91 -9.24 -9.80 0.19
CA GLU A 91 -8.75 -10.17 -1.13
C GLU A 91 -7.23 -10.03 -1.25
N PHE A 92 -6.65 -8.93 -0.78
CA PHE A 92 -5.20 -8.75 -0.75
C PHE A 92 -4.50 -9.86 0.04
N ILE A 93 -5.02 -10.21 1.22
CA ILE A 93 -4.47 -11.27 2.07
C ILE A 93 -4.63 -12.64 1.39
N THR A 94 -5.74 -12.89 0.70
CA THR A 94 -5.93 -14.12 -0.10
C THR A 94 -4.87 -14.24 -1.19
N ARG A 95 -4.65 -13.19 -2.00
CA ARG A 95 -3.62 -13.23 -3.05
C ARG A 95 -2.21 -13.42 -2.49
N LEU A 96 -1.94 -12.84 -1.32
CA LEU A 96 -0.69 -13.02 -0.59
C LEU A 96 -0.47 -14.48 -0.16
N ALA A 97 -1.53 -15.12 0.37
CA ALA A 97 -1.48 -16.52 0.80
C ALA A 97 -1.34 -17.49 -0.38
N GLU A 98 -2.08 -17.24 -1.47
CA GLU A 98 -1.98 -18.01 -2.72
C GLU A 98 -0.56 -17.95 -3.28
N ALA A 99 0.02 -16.75 -3.37
CA ALA A 99 1.39 -16.57 -3.82
C ALA A 99 2.43 -17.18 -2.88
N SER A 100 2.13 -17.30 -1.59
CA SER A 100 2.99 -17.96 -0.58
C SER A 100 2.81 -19.48 -0.51
N GLY A 101 1.88 -20.07 -1.29
CA GLY A 101 1.53 -21.48 -1.20
C GLY A 101 0.97 -21.89 0.16
N LYS A 102 0.34 -20.96 0.90
CA LYS A 102 -0.22 -21.20 2.24
C LYS A 102 -1.75 -21.25 2.19
N ASN A 103 -2.33 -22.15 2.97
CA ASN A 103 -3.78 -22.22 3.15
C ASN A 103 -4.24 -21.14 4.13
N LEU A 104 -4.98 -20.15 3.62
CA LEU A 104 -5.53 -19.07 4.42
C LEU A 104 -6.86 -19.48 5.06
N ARG A 105 -7.03 -19.19 6.34
CA ARG A 105 -8.30 -19.36 7.05
C ARG A 105 -8.83 -18.00 7.47
N LEU A 106 -9.82 -17.49 6.76
CA LEU A 106 -10.50 -16.24 7.11
C LEU A 106 -11.78 -16.55 7.89
N PHE A 107 -12.03 -15.82 8.97
CA PHE A 107 -13.31 -15.87 9.68
C PHE A 107 -13.88 -14.47 9.91
N GLY A 108 -15.20 -14.39 10.00
CA GLY A 108 -15.92 -13.13 10.10
C GLY A 108 -16.01 -12.65 11.54
N VAL A 109 -15.53 -11.44 11.80
CA VAL A 109 -15.75 -10.71 13.05
C VAL A 109 -16.34 -9.35 12.70
N PRO A 110 -17.36 -8.85 13.42
CA PRO A 110 -17.89 -7.51 13.19
C PRO A 110 -16.76 -6.47 13.21
N PRO A 111 -16.66 -5.57 12.21
CA PRO A 111 -15.57 -4.60 12.11
C PRO A 111 -15.38 -3.74 13.37
N GLY A 112 -16.48 -3.43 14.07
CA GLY A 112 -16.46 -2.67 15.33
C GLY A 112 -15.79 -3.41 16.50
N LEU A 113 -15.82 -4.75 16.52
CA LEU A 113 -15.13 -5.54 17.55
C LEU A 113 -13.64 -5.69 17.19
N LEU A 114 -13.34 -5.85 15.90
CA LEU A 114 -11.98 -5.90 15.41
C LEU A 114 -11.24 -4.58 15.65
N SER A 115 -11.92 -3.44 15.45
CA SER A 115 -11.35 -2.13 15.73
C SER A 115 -11.05 -1.93 17.21
N THR A 116 -11.92 -2.39 18.10
CA THR A 116 -11.67 -2.32 19.55
C THR A 116 -10.49 -3.19 19.94
N LEU A 117 -10.41 -4.41 19.41
CA LEU A 117 -9.28 -5.31 19.66
C LEU A 117 -7.95 -4.72 19.20
N LEU A 118 -7.89 -4.15 18.00
CA LEU A 118 -6.69 -3.50 17.48
C LEU A 118 -6.30 -2.26 18.30
N ASN A 119 -7.27 -1.46 18.73
CA ASN A 119 -7.05 -0.29 19.57
C ASN A 119 -6.52 -0.67 20.96
N VAL A 120 -7.09 -1.72 21.58
CA VAL A 120 -6.65 -2.23 22.89
C VAL A 120 -5.23 -2.82 22.80
N MET A 121 -4.86 -3.39 21.66
CA MET A 121 -3.50 -3.90 21.42
C MET A 121 -2.47 -2.79 21.12
N GLY A 122 -2.86 -1.50 21.20
CA GLY A 122 -1.98 -0.36 20.89
C GLY A 122 -1.67 -0.20 19.40
N ARG A 123 -2.46 -0.82 18.51
CA ARG A 123 -2.24 -0.84 17.06
C ARG A 123 -3.25 0.05 16.33
N GLN A 124 -3.36 1.29 16.77
CA GLN A 124 -4.29 2.28 16.18
C GLN A 124 -3.95 2.56 14.71
N ASP A 125 -2.66 2.61 14.34
CA ASP A 125 -2.22 2.80 12.95
C ASP A 125 -2.66 1.65 12.01
N THR A 126 -2.88 0.46 12.57
CA THR A 126 -3.36 -0.71 11.84
C THR A 126 -4.86 -0.62 11.54
N HIS A 127 -5.62 0.15 12.32
CA HIS A 127 -7.05 0.38 12.08
C HIS A 127 -7.28 1.09 10.75
N ASP A 128 -6.64 2.24 10.56
CA ASP A 128 -6.77 3.03 9.33
C ASP A 128 -6.03 2.38 8.16
N SER A 129 -5.03 1.52 8.46
CA SER A 129 -4.30 0.78 7.46
C SER A 129 -4.99 -0.50 6.96
N LEU A 130 -5.92 -1.11 7.72
CA LEU A 130 -6.52 -2.41 7.37
C LEU A 130 -8.06 -2.44 7.36
N ILE A 131 -8.72 -1.63 8.19
CA ILE A 131 -10.19 -1.67 8.35
C ILE A 131 -10.85 -0.56 7.54
N GLY A 132 -10.21 0.60 7.41
CA GLY A 132 -10.72 1.71 6.60
C GLY A 132 -10.74 1.42 5.10
N SER A 133 -11.71 2.02 4.39
CA SER A 133 -11.65 2.17 2.93
C SER A 133 -10.79 3.38 2.61
N LEU A 134 -9.84 3.20 1.68
CA LEU A 134 -8.99 4.28 1.19
C LEU A 134 -8.86 4.12 -0.32
N GLU A 135 -9.79 4.72 -1.04
CA GLU A 135 -9.70 4.81 -2.49
C GLU A 135 -8.88 6.03 -2.88
N LEU A 136 -7.82 5.80 -3.65
CA LEU A 136 -6.94 6.88 -4.10
C LEU A 136 -7.22 7.20 -5.56
N ASN A 137 -7.52 8.47 -5.84
CA ASN A 137 -7.54 9.01 -7.19
C ASN A 137 -6.09 9.26 -7.65
N ILE A 138 -5.58 8.39 -8.51
CA ILE A 138 -4.22 8.46 -9.05
C ILE A 138 -4.14 9.21 -10.40
N SER A 139 -5.23 9.83 -10.87
CA SER A 139 -5.28 10.47 -12.19
C SER A 139 -4.21 11.54 -12.38
N LYS A 140 -3.86 12.26 -11.32
CA LYS A 140 -2.76 13.24 -11.35
C LYS A 140 -1.41 12.58 -11.59
N ALA A 141 -1.14 11.44 -10.95
CA ALA A 141 0.11 10.69 -11.18
C ALA A 141 0.15 10.16 -12.61
N LEU A 142 -0.96 9.63 -13.13
CA LEU A 142 -1.08 9.13 -14.51
C LEU A 142 -0.90 10.24 -15.55
N ALA A 143 -1.40 11.45 -15.29
CA ALA A 143 -1.23 12.61 -16.18
C ALA A 143 0.24 13.00 -16.39
N THR A 144 1.16 12.57 -15.51
CA THR A 144 2.61 12.74 -15.72
C THR A 144 3.18 11.80 -16.80
N GLY A 145 2.35 10.94 -17.39
CA GLY A 145 2.75 9.85 -18.29
C GLY A 145 3.32 8.64 -17.55
N TRP A 146 3.28 8.62 -16.22
CA TRP A 146 3.61 7.45 -15.43
C TRP A 146 2.50 6.41 -15.51
N GLN A 147 2.88 5.12 -15.52
CA GLN A 147 1.97 4.01 -15.27
C GLN A 147 2.65 3.00 -14.33
N PRO A 148 1.91 2.33 -13.44
CA PRO A 148 2.44 1.20 -12.67
C PRO A 148 3.07 0.17 -13.59
N GLN A 149 4.30 -0.24 -13.27
CA GLN A 149 5.10 -1.17 -14.08
C GLN A 149 4.86 -2.63 -13.69
N VAL A 150 4.53 -2.88 -12.42
CA VAL A 150 4.19 -4.21 -11.92
C VAL A 150 2.71 -4.30 -11.54
N SER A 151 2.11 -5.47 -11.77
CA SER A 151 0.76 -5.76 -11.30
C SER A 151 0.74 -6.08 -9.80
N LEU A 152 -0.45 -6.12 -9.20
CA LEU A 152 -0.61 -6.52 -7.80
C LEU A 152 -0.02 -7.91 -7.55
N ASP A 153 -0.38 -8.88 -8.38
CA ASP A 153 0.06 -10.27 -8.22
C ASP A 153 1.56 -10.42 -8.43
N GLU A 154 2.14 -9.66 -9.36
CA GLU A 154 3.59 -9.63 -9.58
C GLU A 154 4.32 -8.98 -8.40
N GLY A 155 3.84 -7.84 -7.92
CA GLY A 155 4.39 -7.17 -6.74
C GLY A 155 4.36 -8.07 -5.50
N VAL A 156 3.26 -8.82 -5.32
CA VAL A 156 3.11 -9.80 -4.24
C VAL A 156 4.16 -10.91 -4.37
N ARG A 157 4.33 -11.51 -5.56
CA ARG A 157 5.38 -12.53 -5.79
C ARG A 157 6.78 -11.99 -5.51
N LEU A 158 7.07 -10.77 -5.97
CA LEU A 158 8.36 -10.11 -5.71
C LEU A 158 8.59 -9.89 -4.21
N ALA A 159 7.55 -9.51 -3.46
CA ALA A 159 7.64 -9.33 -2.02
C ALA A 159 8.00 -10.62 -1.28
N LEU A 160 7.57 -11.78 -1.78
CA LEU A 160 7.83 -13.10 -1.21
C LEU A 160 9.21 -13.64 -1.58
N SER A 161 9.58 -13.54 -2.87
CA SER A 161 10.83 -14.13 -3.40
C SER A 161 12.12 -13.65 -2.72
N ALA A 162 12.10 -12.45 -2.14
CA ALA A 162 13.26 -11.84 -1.47
C ALA A 162 13.29 -12.09 0.05
N GLN A 163 12.31 -12.82 0.60
CA GLN A 163 12.32 -13.27 2.00
C GLN A 163 12.91 -14.69 2.17
N ASP A 164 12.94 -15.47 1.09
CA ASP A 164 13.48 -16.84 1.07
C ASP A 164 15.00 -16.89 0.75
N ALA A 165 15.65 -15.72 0.62
CA ALA A 165 17.07 -15.53 0.32
C ALA A 165 17.82 -14.94 1.52
#